data_AF-A0A7C6S8H1-F1
#
_entry.id   AF-A0A7C6S8H1-F1
#
_cell.length_a   1.000
_cell.length_b   1.000
_cell.length_c   1.000
_cell.angle_alpha   90.00
_cell.angle_beta   90.00
_cell.angle_gamma   90.00
#
_symmetry.space_group_name_H-M   'P 1'
#
loop_
_entity.id
_entity.type
_entity.pdbx_description
1 polymer ?
#
loop_
_entity_poly.entity_id
_entity_poly.type
_entity_poly.pdbx_seq_one_letter_code
_entity_poly.pdbx_strand_id
1 'polypeptide(L)'
;MCWFFILALLGTAAAALPAGAGTQFTTYTVRAGDTLWAIARQYGVNLQTLVATNGIADANRIYPGQKLKIPRGTGGGVHTVVRGDTLWDLSRRYGLPVEVLQQANPGVDPRRLVPGSTLIIPGGERQVANRAASLSFIWPVRGRISSPFGPRRGGYHYGLDIACPRGSSIRAARSGRVIASSWQGSYGRVVVIDHGNGIETLYAHASELLVRVGQWVNQGEVIARVGSTGRSTGPHLHFEIRIDGIRVNPSRYLR
;
A
#
# COMPACT_ATOMS: atom_id res chain seq x y z
N MET A 1 -7.00 -38.68 -54.00
CA MET A 1 -6.06 -37.98 -53.08
C MET A 1 -6.54 -36.53 -52.98
N CYS A 2 -7.37 -36.21 -51.99
CA CYS A 2 -7.80 -34.85 -51.71
C CYS A 2 -7.39 -34.50 -50.29
N TRP A 3 -6.51 -33.51 -50.18
CA TRP A 3 -6.00 -32.94 -48.95
C TRP A 3 -7.06 -32.00 -48.35
N PHE A 4 -7.38 -32.17 -47.07
CA PHE A 4 -8.16 -31.20 -46.29
C PHE A 4 -7.20 -30.19 -45.64
N PHE A 5 -7.29 -28.91 -46.03
CA PHE A 5 -6.78 -27.79 -45.23
C PHE A 5 -7.98 -27.13 -44.53
N ILE A 6 -8.08 -27.30 -43.20
CA ILE A 6 -9.01 -26.52 -42.37
C ILE A 6 -8.22 -25.32 -41.84
N LEU A 7 -8.53 -24.13 -42.36
CA LEU A 7 -8.09 -22.85 -41.80
C LEU A 7 -8.88 -22.62 -40.50
N ALA A 8 -8.24 -22.77 -39.35
CA ALA A 8 -8.78 -22.31 -38.07
C ALA A 8 -8.50 -20.81 -37.92
N LEU A 9 -9.51 -19.97 -38.18
CA LEU A 9 -9.51 -18.58 -37.71
C LEU A 9 -9.60 -18.59 -36.18
N LEU A 10 -8.48 -18.32 -35.49
CA LEU A 10 -8.47 -17.97 -34.08
C LEU A 10 -9.03 -16.55 -33.94
N GLY A 11 -10.35 -16.45 -33.68
CA GLY A 11 -10.95 -15.23 -33.19
C GLY A 11 -10.36 -14.87 -31.84
N THR A 12 -9.73 -13.71 -31.73
CA THR A 12 -9.30 -13.15 -30.45
C THR A 12 -10.53 -12.79 -29.64
N ALA A 13 -10.93 -13.67 -28.72
CA ALA A 13 -11.86 -13.30 -27.67
C ALA A 13 -11.19 -12.23 -26.80
N ALA A 14 -11.66 -10.99 -26.91
CA ALA A 14 -11.39 -9.97 -25.91
C ALA A 14 -11.87 -10.52 -24.56
N ALA A 15 -10.95 -10.69 -23.62
CA ALA A 15 -11.30 -11.08 -22.25
C ALA A 15 -12.23 -10.00 -21.68
N ALA A 16 -13.51 -10.33 -21.56
CA ALA A 16 -14.47 -9.50 -20.87
C ALA A 16 -13.99 -9.29 -19.42
N LEU A 17 -13.92 -8.03 -18.99
CA LEU A 17 -13.67 -7.66 -17.61
C LEU A 17 -14.65 -8.42 -16.69
N PRO A 18 -14.20 -8.97 -15.55
CA PRO A 18 -15.10 -9.65 -14.63
C PRO A 18 -16.21 -8.70 -14.20
N ALA A 19 -17.46 -9.15 -14.38
CA ALA A 19 -18.66 -8.41 -14.05
C ALA A 19 -18.70 -8.07 -12.54
N GLY A 20 -19.06 -6.81 -12.26
CA GLY A 20 -19.50 -6.23 -10.99
C GLY A 20 -19.23 -7.00 -9.70
N ALA A 21 -18.27 -6.52 -8.90
CA ALA A 21 -18.34 -6.67 -7.45
C ALA A 21 -19.52 -5.81 -6.94
N GLY A 22 -20.73 -6.35 -7.01
CA GLY A 22 -21.92 -5.69 -6.46
C GLY A 22 -21.73 -5.42 -4.97
N THR A 23 -22.11 -4.23 -4.52
CA THR A 23 -22.08 -3.84 -3.11
C THR A 23 -22.90 -4.84 -2.30
N GLN A 24 -22.22 -5.73 -1.56
CA GLN A 24 -22.91 -6.63 -0.66
C GLN A 24 -23.25 -5.91 0.63
N PHE A 25 -24.45 -6.15 1.15
CA PHE A 25 -24.88 -5.60 2.44
C PHE A 25 -25.27 -6.74 3.37
N THR A 26 -25.00 -6.58 4.66
CA THR A 26 -25.70 -7.32 5.70
C THR A 26 -26.71 -6.40 6.35
N THR A 27 -27.87 -6.93 6.74
CA THR A 27 -28.84 -6.17 7.51
C THR A 27 -28.57 -6.34 8.99
N TYR A 28 -28.57 -5.24 9.74
CA TYR A 28 -28.53 -5.22 11.19
C TYR A 28 -29.82 -4.60 11.74
N THR A 29 -30.43 -5.22 12.74
CA THR A 29 -31.59 -4.67 13.44
C THR A 29 -31.12 -4.01 14.73
N VAL A 30 -31.34 -2.69 14.83
CA VAL A 30 -30.97 -1.87 15.99
C VAL A 30 -31.64 -2.41 17.25
N ARG A 31 -30.88 -2.50 18.35
CA ARG A 31 -31.34 -2.95 19.67
C ARG A 31 -31.42 -1.79 20.65
N ALA A 32 -32.14 -1.97 21.76
CA ALA A 32 -32.17 -0.99 22.85
C ALA A 32 -30.74 -0.74 23.37
N GLY A 33 -30.34 0.54 23.40
CA GLY A 33 -28.99 0.95 23.82
C GLY A 33 -27.94 1.00 22.70
N ASP A 34 -28.29 0.63 21.47
CA ASP A 34 -27.37 0.75 20.34
C ASP A 34 -27.14 2.21 19.94
N THR A 35 -25.93 2.50 19.49
CA THR A 35 -25.59 3.74 18.78
C THR A 35 -25.05 3.40 17.41
N LEU A 36 -25.24 4.29 16.41
CA LEU A 36 -24.63 4.08 15.09
C LEU A 36 -23.11 3.95 15.18
N TRP A 37 -22.48 4.65 16.14
CA TRP A 37 -21.05 4.56 16.39
C TRP A 37 -20.64 3.15 16.86
N ALA A 38 -21.35 2.57 17.83
CA ALA A 38 -21.07 1.23 18.34
C ALA A 38 -21.30 0.16 17.27
N ILE A 39 -22.36 0.29 16.47
CA ILE A 39 -22.67 -0.61 15.36
C ILE A 39 -21.59 -0.48 14.27
N ALA A 40 -21.27 0.73 13.85
CA ALA A 40 -20.22 1.00 12.86
C ALA A 40 -18.88 0.34 13.26
N ARG A 41 -18.49 0.53 14.53
CA ARG A 41 -17.28 -0.08 15.11
C ARG A 41 -17.35 -1.61 15.17
N GLN A 42 -18.48 -2.18 15.56
CA GLN A 42 -18.67 -3.63 15.63
C GLN A 42 -18.50 -4.31 14.27
N TYR A 43 -18.99 -3.66 13.20
CA TYR A 43 -18.95 -4.18 11.84
C TYR A 43 -17.75 -3.69 11.03
N GLY A 44 -16.87 -2.88 11.62
CA GLY A 44 -15.67 -2.36 10.97
C GLY A 44 -15.97 -1.47 9.76
N VAL A 45 -17.01 -0.64 9.87
CA VAL A 45 -17.43 0.33 8.85
C VAL A 45 -17.36 1.74 9.40
N ASN A 46 -17.05 2.71 8.54
CA ASN A 46 -17.06 4.11 8.95
C ASN A 46 -18.47 4.59 9.30
N LEU A 47 -18.62 5.37 10.37
CA LEU A 47 -19.90 5.94 10.80
C LEU A 47 -20.57 6.75 9.67
N GLN A 48 -19.82 7.56 8.93
CA GLN A 48 -20.37 8.38 7.85
C GLN A 48 -20.81 7.53 6.66
N THR A 49 -20.08 6.46 6.35
CA THR A 49 -20.51 5.50 5.32
C THR A 49 -21.78 4.78 5.75
N LEU A 50 -21.89 4.38 7.02
CA LEU A 50 -23.09 3.76 7.56
C LEU A 50 -24.29 4.69 7.50
N VAL A 51 -24.12 5.96 7.89
CA VAL A 51 -25.12 7.02 7.85
C VAL A 51 -25.59 7.27 6.42
N ALA A 52 -24.66 7.49 5.48
CA ALA A 52 -24.96 7.74 4.07
C ALA A 52 -25.65 6.55 3.38
N THR A 53 -25.19 5.32 3.65
CA THR A 53 -25.79 4.08 3.09
C THR A 53 -27.25 3.92 3.49
N ASN A 54 -27.61 4.42 4.67
CA ASN A 54 -28.96 4.31 5.23
C ASN A 54 -29.79 5.58 5.10
N GLY A 55 -29.28 6.62 4.42
CA GLY A 55 -29.98 7.90 4.27
C GLY A 55 -30.31 8.57 5.60
N ILE A 56 -29.48 8.37 6.62
CA ILE A 56 -29.74 8.91 7.97
C ILE A 56 -29.24 10.36 8.00
N ALA A 57 -30.13 11.30 8.29
CA ALA A 57 -29.75 12.72 8.40
C ALA A 57 -29.16 13.08 9.77
N ASP A 58 -29.59 12.38 10.83
CA ASP A 58 -29.12 12.59 12.21
C ASP A 58 -28.75 11.25 12.84
N ALA A 59 -27.47 11.08 13.14
CA ALA A 59 -26.89 9.84 13.65
C ALA A 59 -27.39 9.44 15.06
N ASN A 60 -28.00 10.38 15.80
CA ASN A 60 -28.57 10.13 17.13
C ASN A 60 -30.03 9.68 17.10
N ARG A 61 -30.67 9.61 15.91
CA ARG A 61 -32.10 9.29 15.77
C ARG A 61 -32.40 7.84 15.39
N ILE A 62 -31.48 6.91 15.66
CA ILE A 62 -31.79 5.50 15.47
C ILE A 62 -32.67 4.96 16.61
N TYR A 63 -33.54 4.01 16.30
CA TYR A 63 -34.47 3.42 17.26
C TYR A 63 -34.44 1.88 17.23
N PRO A 64 -34.69 1.21 18.38
CA PRO A 64 -34.76 -0.25 18.42
C PRO A 64 -35.77 -0.80 17.41
N GLY A 65 -35.38 -1.85 16.69
CA GLY A 65 -36.16 -2.45 15.60
C GLY A 65 -35.85 -1.86 14.21
N GLN A 66 -35.16 -0.72 14.11
CA GLN A 66 -34.76 -0.15 12.82
C GLN A 66 -33.77 -1.09 12.10
N LYS A 67 -34.02 -1.37 10.80
CA LYS A 67 -33.12 -2.16 9.97
C LYS A 67 -32.11 -1.27 9.25
N LEU A 68 -30.83 -1.51 9.49
CA LEU A 68 -29.71 -0.83 8.84
C LEU A 68 -29.06 -1.74 7.82
N LYS A 69 -28.80 -1.22 6.62
CA LYS A 69 -27.92 -1.80 5.60
C LYS A 69 -26.48 -1.51 6.01
N ILE A 70 -25.77 -2.54 6.44
CA ILE A 70 -24.35 -2.48 6.77
C ILE A 70 -23.55 -2.95 5.55
N PRO A 71 -22.75 -2.10 4.90
CA PRO A 71 -21.90 -2.51 3.79
C PRO A 71 -20.94 -3.63 4.19
N ARG A 72 -20.85 -4.69 3.40
CA ARG A 72 -19.85 -5.76 3.52
C ARG A 72 -18.90 -5.69 2.32
N GLY A 73 -17.59 -5.73 2.60
CA GLY A 73 -16.55 -5.72 1.56
C GLY A 73 -15.99 -4.34 1.21
N THR A 74 -16.54 -3.26 1.77
CA THR A 74 -16.11 -1.88 1.53
C THR A 74 -15.98 -1.11 2.84
N GLY A 75 -15.04 -1.52 3.69
CA GLY A 75 -14.61 -0.74 4.87
C GLY A 75 -13.87 0.52 4.40
N GLY A 76 -14.60 1.52 3.95
CA GLY A 76 -14.04 2.71 3.32
C GLY A 76 -13.52 3.71 4.34
N GLY A 77 -12.27 4.14 4.19
CA GLY A 77 -11.75 5.32 4.90
C GLY A 77 -12.24 6.60 4.23
N VAL A 78 -12.12 7.74 4.91
CA VAL A 78 -12.40 9.05 4.32
C VAL A 78 -11.08 9.79 4.11
N HIS A 79 -10.88 10.35 2.93
CA HIS A 79 -9.78 11.25 2.63
C HIS A 79 -10.29 12.69 2.52
N THR A 80 -9.71 13.60 3.29
CA THR A 80 -9.97 15.04 3.12
C THR A 80 -9.09 15.56 2.00
N VAL A 81 -9.72 16.02 0.93
CA VAL A 81 -9.03 16.60 -0.23
C VAL A 81 -8.22 17.79 0.24
N VAL A 82 -6.93 17.81 -0.09
CA VAL A 82 -6.06 18.97 0.10
C VAL A 82 -5.72 19.59 -1.26
N ARG A 83 -5.20 20.82 -1.23
CA ARG A 83 -4.79 21.51 -2.46
C ARG A 83 -3.75 20.68 -3.21
N GLY A 84 -4.04 20.36 -4.47
CA GLY A 84 -3.15 19.59 -5.34
C GLY A 84 -3.46 18.09 -5.40
N ASP A 85 -4.42 17.60 -4.61
CA ASP A 85 -4.90 16.22 -4.79
C ASP A 85 -5.60 16.06 -6.16
N THR A 86 -5.35 14.93 -6.78
CA THR A 86 -6.10 14.43 -7.95
C THR A 86 -6.62 13.04 -7.66
N LEU A 87 -7.73 12.61 -8.30
CA LEU A 87 -8.17 11.21 -8.16
C LEU A 87 -7.08 10.21 -8.60
N TRP A 88 -6.20 10.62 -9.49
CA TRP A 88 -5.06 9.83 -9.96
C TRP A 88 -4.01 9.62 -8.86
N ASP A 89 -3.68 10.68 -8.12
CA ASP A 89 -2.74 10.60 -7.00
C ASP A 89 -3.33 9.84 -5.82
N LEU A 90 -4.62 10.01 -5.56
CA LEU A 90 -5.34 9.25 -4.54
C LEU A 90 -5.49 7.78 -4.93
N SER A 91 -5.71 7.48 -6.21
CA SER A 91 -5.68 6.12 -6.76
C SER A 91 -4.36 5.43 -6.48
N ARG A 92 -3.23 6.11 -6.76
CA ARG A 92 -1.90 5.60 -6.42
C ARG A 92 -1.69 5.44 -4.92
N ARG A 93 -2.06 6.46 -4.13
CA ARG A 93 -1.88 6.50 -2.67
C ARG A 93 -2.63 5.36 -1.97
N TYR A 94 -3.86 5.11 -2.40
CA TYR A 94 -4.72 4.09 -1.81
C TYR A 94 -4.73 2.78 -2.59
N GLY A 95 -3.91 2.63 -3.64
CA GLY A 95 -3.85 1.40 -4.44
C GLY A 95 -5.19 0.96 -5.03
N LEU A 96 -6.05 1.92 -5.39
CA LEU A 96 -7.37 1.69 -5.96
C LEU A 96 -7.39 2.21 -7.40
N PRO A 97 -7.99 1.51 -8.38
CA PRO A 97 -8.25 2.10 -9.69
C PRO A 97 -9.06 3.40 -9.57
N VAL A 98 -8.80 4.38 -10.44
CA VAL A 98 -9.51 5.68 -10.43
C VAL A 98 -11.02 5.47 -10.58
N GLU A 99 -11.41 4.46 -11.36
CA GLU A 99 -12.80 4.08 -11.60
C GLU A 99 -13.49 3.64 -10.30
N VAL A 100 -12.78 2.94 -9.43
CA VAL A 100 -13.29 2.50 -8.12
C VAL A 100 -13.49 3.71 -7.19
N LEU A 101 -12.57 4.68 -7.23
CA LEU A 101 -12.72 5.94 -6.48
C LEU A 101 -13.90 6.77 -7.00
N GLN A 102 -14.09 6.87 -8.31
CA GLN A 102 -15.20 7.60 -8.91
C GLN A 102 -16.56 6.97 -8.59
N GLN A 103 -16.66 5.64 -8.71
CA GLN A 103 -17.89 4.90 -8.41
C GLN A 103 -18.29 5.03 -6.93
N ALA A 104 -17.31 5.12 -6.03
CA ALA A 104 -17.55 5.33 -4.61
C ALA A 104 -17.92 6.77 -4.25
N ASN A 105 -17.68 7.73 -5.14
CA ASN A 105 -17.93 9.15 -4.93
C ASN A 105 -18.80 9.74 -6.05
N PRO A 106 -20.03 9.24 -6.22
CA PRO A 106 -20.94 9.78 -7.23
C PRO A 106 -21.20 11.26 -6.96
N GLY A 107 -20.99 12.10 -7.98
CA GLY A 107 -21.16 13.56 -7.89
C GLY A 107 -19.88 14.36 -7.62
N VAL A 108 -18.74 13.70 -7.39
CA VAL A 108 -17.43 14.36 -7.36
C VAL A 108 -16.88 14.45 -8.79
N ASP A 109 -16.55 15.67 -9.25
CA ASP A 109 -15.88 15.87 -10.53
C ASP A 109 -14.41 15.37 -10.45
N PRO A 110 -14.02 14.36 -11.25
CA PRO A 110 -12.66 13.83 -11.28
C PRO A 110 -11.57 14.84 -11.59
N ARG A 111 -11.91 15.91 -12.31
CA ARG A 111 -10.98 16.95 -12.75
C ARG A 111 -10.89 18.12 -11.78
N ARG A 112 -11.78 18.18 -10.79
CA ARG A 112 -11.91 19.32 -9.88
C ARG A 112 -12.28 18.87 -8.47
N LEU A 113 -11.29 18.35 -7.76
CA LEU A 113 -11.41 18.10 -6.33
C LEU A 113 -11.36 19.43 -5.56
N VAL A 114 -12.33 19.65 -4.66
CA VAL A 114 -12.43 20.88 -3.86
C VAL A 114 -11.65 20.68 -2.56
N PRO A 115 -10.59 21.46 -2.28
CA PRO A 115 -9.88 21.36 -1.01
C PRO A 115 -10.82 21.52 0.19
N GLY A 116 -10.70 20.63 1.17
CA GLY A 116 -11.57 20.54 2.34
C GLY A 116 -12.79 19.62 2.15
N SER A 117 -13.12 19.22 0.92
CA SER A 117 -14.16 18.21 0.72
C SER A 117 -13.67 16.82 1.10
N THR A 118 -14.60 15.93 1.42
CA THR A 118 -14.31 14.54 1.80
C THR A 118 -14.55 13.60 0.63
N LEU A 119 -13.64 12.66 0.44
CA LEU A 119 -13.70 11.60 -0.54
C LEU A 119 -13.77 10.25 0.18
N ILE A 120 -14.76 9.44 -0.16
CA ILE A 120 -14.89 8.05 0.28
C ILE A 120 -13.81 7.22 -0.42
N ILE A 121 -12.99 6.52 0.36
CA ILE A 121 -11.94 5.63 -0.14
C ILE A 121 -12.32 4.19 0.18
N PRO A 122 -12.93 3.43 -0.75
CA PRO A 122 -13.26 2.02 -0.58
C PRO A 122 -12.12 1.18 0.01
N GLY A 123 -12.32 0.53 1.15
CA GLY A 123 -11.27 -0.28 1.79
C GLY A 123 -10.21 0.52 2.59
N GLY A 124 -10.31 1.85 2.65
CA GLY A 124 -9.33 2.72 3.30
C GLY A 124 -9.11 2.47 4.80
N GLU A 125 -10.13 2.06 5.57
CA GLU A 125 -9.96 1.72 7.00
C GLU A 125 -9.14 0.43 7.19
N ARG A 126 -9.32 -0.55 6.29
CA ARG A 126 -8.46 -1.75 6.25
C ARG A 126 -7.03 -1.38 5.87
N GLN A 127 -6.82 -0.37 5.03
CA GLN A 127 -5.49 0.15 4.68
C GLN A 127 -4.85 0.99 5.79
N VAL A 128 -5.64 1.71 6.61
CA VAL A 128 -5.14 2.44 7.79
C VAL A 128 -4.81 1.49 8.95
N ALA A 129 -5.66 0.50 9.21
CA ALA A 129 -5.38 -0.58 10.16
C ALA A 129 -4.19 -1.45 9.70
N ASN A 130 -4.11 -1.74 8.40
CA ASN A 130 -2.91 -2.31 7.81
C ASN A 130 -1.73 -1.36 7.91
N ARG A 131 -1.86 -0.02 7.78
CA ARG A 131 -0.77 0.96 8.00
C ARG A 131 -0.18 0.88 9.42
N ALA A 132 -1.05 0.75 10.43
CA ALA A 132 -0.62 0.62 11.82
C ALA A 132 0.00 -0.76 12.11
N ALA A 133 -0.56 -1.83 11.53
CA ALA A 133 0.04 -3.17 11.56
C ALA A 133 1.25 -3.31 10.60
N SER A 134 1.45 -2.36 9.67
CA SER A 134 2.44 -2.48 8.58
C SER A 134 3.82 -1.94 8.88
N LEU A 135 4.02 -1.33 10.05
CA LEU A 135 5.28 -0.73 10.45
C LEU A 135 6.13 -1.66 11.32
N SER A 136 5.82 -2.96 11.39
CA SER A 136 6.70 -3.96 11.99
C SER A 136 7.79 -4.38 11.00
N PHE A 137 8.79 -3.53 10.80
CA PHE A 137 9.97 -3.90 10.01
C PHE A 137 10.99 -4.57 10.92
N ILE A 138 11.56 -5.68 10.47
CA ILE A 138 12.74 -6.25 11.14
C ILE A 138 14.01 -5.57 10.64
N TRP A 139 15.06 -5.64 11.45
CA TRP A 139 16.41 -5.30 11.00
C TRP A 139 16.82 -6.14 9.78
N PRO A 140 17.19 -5.51 8.64
CA PRO A 140 17.51 -6.24 7.41
C PRO A 140 18.88 -6.90 7.42
N VAL A 141 19.79 -6.42 8.28
CA VAL A 141 21.11 -6.99 8.55
C VAL A 141 21.44 -6.82 10.02
N ARG A 142 22.37 -7.63 10.55
CA ARG A 142 22.99 -7.40 11.86
C ARG A 142 24.28 -6.63 11.66
N GLY A 143 24.38 -5.44 12.23
CA GLY A 143 25.55 -4.57 12.09
C GLY A 143 25.42 -3.29 12.91
N ARG A 144 26.47 -2.46 12.91
CA ARG A 144 26.41 -1.14 13.55
C ARG A 144 25.82 -0.12 12.58
N ILE A 145 25.08 0.86 13.09
CA ILE A 145 24.74 2.04 12.31
C ILE A 145 26.03 2.81 12.05
N SER A 146 26.53 2.80 10.82
CA SER A 146 27.68 3.61 10.44
C SER A 146 27.30 5.05 10.17
N SER A 147 26.07 5.27 9.68
CA SER A 147 25.60 6.62 9.48
C SER A 147 24.06 6.72 9.40
N PRO A 148 23.43 7.63 10.17
CA PRO A 148 21.97 7.71 10.29
C PRO A 148 21.31 8.40 9.08
N PHE A 149 19.98 8.35 9.07
CA PHE A 149 19.13 9.20 8.23
C PHE A 149 19.19 10.64 8.73
N GLY A 150 19.27 11.61 7.82
CA GLY A 150 19.22 13.03 8.14
C GLY A 150 20.40 13.85 7.62
N PRO A 151 20.55 15.08 8.12
CA PRO A 151 21.62 16.00 7.71
C PRO A 151 23.03 15.44 7.99
N ARG A 152 23.96 15.68 7.06
CA ARG A 152 25.38 15.36 7.17
C ARG A 152 26.22 16.56 6.72
N ARG A 153 27.49 16.59 7.11
CA ARG A 153 28.47 17.52 6.53
C ARG A 153 28.58 17.22 5.03
N GLY A 154 28.09 18.12 4.19
CA GLY A 154 28.10 17.98 2.73
C GLY A 154 26.82 17.41 2.09
N GLY A 155 25.71 17.29 2.83
CA GLY A 155 24.41 16.97 2.22
C GLY A 155 23.39 16.36 3.16
N TYR A 156 22.35 15.74 2.60
CA TYR A 156 21.32 15.01 3.33
C TYR A 156 21.37 13.53 2.99
N HIS A 157 21.27 12.68 3.99
CA HIS A 157 21.21 11.24 3.80
C HIS A 157 19.81 10.70 3.95
N TYR A 158 19.30 10.09 2.88
CA TYR A 158 17.91 9.65 2.80
C TYR A 158 17.69 8.17 3.15
N GLY A 159 18.68 7.53 3.76
CA GLY A 159 18.58 6.15 4.24
C GLY A 159 19.22 5.95 5.60
N LEU A 160 19.46 4.70 5.96
CA LEU A 160 20.18 4.27 7.15
C LEU A 160 21.33 3.36 6.69
N ASP A 161 22.56 3.76 6.98
CA ASP A 161 23.75 2.96 6.63
C ASP A 161 24.11 2.03 7.78
N ILE A 162 24.11 0.73 7.51
CA ILE A 162 24.39 -0.32 8.49
C ILE A 162 25.65 -1.07 8.05
N ALA A 163 26.77 -0.79 8.71
CA ALA A 163 28.05 -1.42 8.43
C ALA A 163 28.06 -2.87 8.95
N CYS A 164 28.41 -3.79 8.05
CA CYS A 164 28.55 -5.22 8.32
C CYS A 164 29.46 -5.85 7.25
N PRO A 165 30.05 -7.03 7.50
CA PRO A 165 30.99 -7.65 6.57
C PRO A 165 30.37 -7.89 5.18
N ARG A 166 31.17 -7.73 4.13
CA ARG A 166 30.79 -8.10 2.75
C ARG A 166 30.36 -9.56 2.72
N GLY A 167 29.30 -9.87 1.95
CA GLY A 167 28.73 -11.22 1.86
C GLY A 167 27.69 -11.55 2.95
N SER A 168 27.52 -10.70 3.97
CA SER A 168 26.45 -10.88 4.96
C SER A 168 25.08 -10.92 4.28
N SER A 169 24.17 -11.76 4.79
CA SER A 169 22.81 -11.86 4.27
C SER A 169 22.03 -10.57 4.51
N ILE A 170 21.50 -9.98 3.44
CA ILE A 170 20.47 -8.93 3.50
C ILE A 170 19.12 -9.64 3.46
N ARG A 171 18.27 -9.34 4.44
CA ARG A 171 16.92 -9.91 4.58
C ARG A 171 15.85 -8.88 4.25
N ALA A 172 14.74 -9.35 3.68
CA ALA A 172 13.54 -8.54 3.51
C ALA A 172 13.04 -8.08 4.89
N ALA A 173 13.04 -6.77 5.11
CA ALA A 173 12.60 -6.15 6.36
C ALA A 173 11.11 -6.36 6.60
N ARG A 174 10.33 -6.64 5.54
CA ARG A 174 8.90 -6.94 5.57
C ARG A 174 8.54 -7.76 4.32
N SER A 175 7.49 -8.59 4.41
CA SER A 175 6.99 -9.34 3.25
C SER A 175 6.49 -8.40 2.15
N GLY A 176 6.66 -8.77 0.89
CA GLY A 176 6.19 -7.96 -0.23
C GLY A 176 6.63 -8.49 -1.59
N ARG A 177 6.38 -7.69 -2.63
CA ARG A 177 6.74 -8.01 -4.01
C ARG A 177 7.98 -7.22 -4.42
N VAL A 178 8.96 -7.92 -4.99
CA VAL A 178 10.16 -7.29 -5.55
C VAL A 178 9.77 -6.47 -6.79
N ILE A 179 9.96 -5.16 -6.74
CA ILE A 179 9.67 -4.24 -7.85
C ILE A 179 10.95 -3.75 -8.57
N ALA A 180 12.11 -3.92 -7.94
CA ALA A 180 13.40 -3.77 -8.61
C ALA A 180 14.42 -4.77 -8.08
N SER A 181 15.25 -5.30 -8.98
CA SER A 181 16.41 -6.14 -8.67
C SER A 181 17.46 -5.95 -9.76
N SER A 182 18.19 -4.84 -9.70
CA SER A 182 19.07 -4.39 -10.77
C SER A 182 20.07 -3.33 -10.30
N TRP A 183 20.93 -2.87 -11.19
CA TRP A 183 21.78 -1.70 -10.96
C TRP A 183 20.98 -0.39 -11.02
N GLN A 184 21.21 0.53 -10.08
CA GLN A 184 20.57 1.86 -10.03
C GLN A 184 21.56 2.97 -9.67
N GLY A 185 22.28 3.49 -10.67
CA GLY A 185 23.15 4.66 -10.51
C GLY A 185 24.14 4.53 -9.35
N SER A 186 24.17 5.55 -8.48
CA SER A 186 25.07 5.61 -7.32
C SER A 186 24.75 4.58 -6.23
N TYR A 187 23.54 4.01 -6.19
CA TYR A 187 23.20 2.95 -5.25
C TYR A 187 23.87 1.62 -5.57
N GLY A 188 24.39 1.44 -6.80
CA GLY A 188 24.93 0.16 -7.25
C GLY A 188 23.83 -0.87 -7.45
N ARG A 189 24.05 -2.13 -7.03
CA ARG A 189 23.02 -3.17 -7.09
C ARG A 189 21.99 -2.96 -5.98
N VAL A 190 20.72 -3.00 -6.36
CA VAL A 190 19.59 -2.68 -5.49
C VAL A 190 18.51 -3.76 -5.57
N VAL A 191 17.89 -4.06 -4.42
CA VAL A 191 16.54 -4.64 -4.36
C VAL A 191 15.57 -3.56 -3.86
N VAL A 192 14.41 -3.43 -4.49
CA VAL A 192 13.28 -2.64 -3.97
C VAL A 192 12.08 -3.56 -3.80
N ILE A 193 11.44 -3.51 -2.64
CA ILE A 193 10.26 -4.31 -2.31
C ILE A 193 9.08 -3.38 -2.04
N ASP A 194 7.98 -3.61 -2.75
CA ASP A 194 6.66 -3.03 -2.47
C ASP A 194 5.93 -3.91 -1.43
N HIS A 195 5.52 -3.30 -0.33
CA HIS A 195 4.81 -3.95 0.76
C HIS A 195 3.29 -3.68 0.73
N GLY A 196 2.81 -2.98 -0.30
CA GLY A 196 1.45 -2.49 -0.43
C GLY A 196 1.19 -1.21 0.38
N ASN A 197 0.06 -0.55 0.10
CA ASN A 197 -0.39 0.67 0.78
C ASN A 197 0.62 1.85 0.72
N GLY A 198 1.36 1.96 -0.39
CA GLY A 198 2.35 3.01 -0.61
C GLY A 198 3.66 2.82 0.17
N ILE A 199 3.89 1.64 0.74
CA ILE A 199 5.08 1.36 1.56
C ILE A 199 6.10 0.58 0.74
N GLU A 200 7.31 1.11 0.63
CA GLU A 200 8.43 0.44 -0.05
C GLU A 200 9.66 0.39 0.85
N THR A 201 10.51 -0.59 0.60
CA THR A 201 11.89 -0.62 1.13
C THR A 201 12.90 -0.73 0.01
N LEU A 202 14.06 -0.10 0.20
CA LEU A 202 15.19 -0.17 -0.72
C LEU A 202 16.43 -0.70 -0.01
N TYR A 203 17.12 -1.63 -0.65
CA TYR A 203 18.35 -2.27 -0.18
C TYR A 203 19.46 -2.07 -1.20
N ALA A 204 20.44 -1.22 -0.89
CA ALA A 204 21.48 -0.82 -1.84
C ALA A 204 22.88 -1.33 -1.49
N HIS A 205 23.81 -1.06 -2.40
CA HIS A 205 25.22 -1.44 -2.35
C HIS A 205 25.48 -2.95 -2.33
N ALA A 206 24.52 -3.78 -2.74
CA ALA A 206 24.63 -5.23 -2.67
C ALA A 206 25.76 -5.79 -3.54
N SER A 207 26.46 -6.83 -3.06
CA SER A 207 27.44 -7.54 -3.89
C SER A 207 26.76 -8.48 -4.89
N GLU A 208 25.62 -9.04 -4.49
CA GLU A 208 24.86 -10.06 -5.21
C GLU A 208 23.37 -9.88 -4.91
N LEU A 209 22.52 -10.08 -5.92
CA LEU A 209 21.06 -10.06 -5.81
C LEU A 209 20.55 -11.50 -5.96
N LEU A 210 19.72 -11.95 -5.02
CA LEU A 210 19.25 -13.35 -4.95
C LEU A 210 17.78 -13.50 -5.36
N VAL A 211 17.15 -12.41 -5.78
CA VAL A 211 15.73 -12.33 -6.13
C VAL A 211 15.54 -11.60 -7.45
N ARG A 212 14.40 -11.81 -8.10
CA ARG A 212 14.06 -11.19 -9.39
C ARG A 212 12.80 -10.33 -9.30
N VAL A 213 12.65 -9.38 -10.22
CA VAL A 213 11.45 -8.54 -10.31
C VAL A 213 10.20 -9.42 -10.46
N GLY A 214 9.15 -9.06 -9.73
CA GLY A 214 7.88 -9.78 -9.68
C GLY A 214 7.81 -10.87 -8.62
N GLN A 215 8.94 -11.32 -8.06
CA GLN A 215 8.99 -12.33 -7.00
C GLN A 215 8.34 -11.83 -5.71
N TRP A 216 7.55 -12.69 -5.06
CA TRP A 216 7.08 -12.46 -3.70
C TRP A 216 8.14 -12.97 -2.71
N VAL A 217 8.40 -12.19 -1.65
CA VAL A 217 9.34 -12.56 -0.59
C VAL A 217 8.69 -12.38 0.78
N ASN A 218 9.04 -13.25 1.72
CA ASN A 218 8.58 -13.16 3.11
C ASN A 218 9.51 -12.29 3.96
N GLN A 219 8.99 -11.68 5.03
CA GLN A 219 9.81 -11.02 6.03
C GLN A 219 10.88 -11.98 6.58
N GLY A 220 12.13 -11.53 6.60
CA GLY A 220 13.28 -12.35 7.02
C GLY A 220 13.90 -13.20 5.92
N GLU A 221 13.27 -13.33 4.75
CA GLU A 221 13.83 -14.04 3.61
C GLU A 221 15.10 -13.34 3.11
N VAL A 222 16.12 -14.11 2.72
CA VAL A 222 17.38 -13.56 2.23
C VAL A 222 17.21 -13.12 0.78
N ILE A 223 17.43 -11.84 0.50
CA ILE A 223 17.15 -11.23 -0.81
C ILE A 223 18.42 -10.79 -1.55
N ALA A 224 19.51 -10.55 -0.83
CA ALA A 224 20.76 -10.07 -1.39
C ALA A 224 21.93 -10.33 -0.42
N ARG A 225 23.15 -10.02 -0.87
CA ARG A 225 24.37 -10.05 -0.06
C ARG A 225 24.96 -8.65 0.08
N VAL A 226 25.43 -8.30 1.28
CA VAL A 226 26.07 -7.01 1.57
C VAL A 226 27.30 -6.83 0.69
N GLY A 227 27.45 -5.65 0.10
CA GLY A 227 28.57 -5.31 -0.75
C GLY A 227 29.05 -3.89 -0.53
N SER A 228 29.69 -3.37 -1.58
CA SER A 228 30.16 -1.98 -1.66
C SER A 228 30.09 -1.51 -3.12
N THR A 229 29.05 -1.94 -3.85
CA THR A 229 28.86 -1.54 -5.26
C THR A 229 28.29 -0.13 -5.36
N GLY A 230 28.51 0.56 -6.49
CA GLY A 230 28.06 1.94 -6.65
C GLY A 230 28.98 2.90 -5.90
N ARG A 231 28.44 4.01 -5.41
CA ARG A 231 29.20 5.01 -4.63
C ARG A 231 29.18 4.64 -3.15
N SER A 232 30.17 3.87 -2.74
CA SER A 232 30.33 3.35 -1.37
C SER A 232 31.81 3.41 -0.96
N THR A 233 32.10 3.73 0.29
CA THR A 233 33.48 3.82 0.82
C THR A 233 33.93 2.56 1.56
N GLY A 234 33.04 1.57 1.69
CA GLY A 234 33.34 0.28 2.32
C GLY A 234 32.07 -0.58 2.48
N PRO A 235 32.18 -1.85 2.90
CA PRO A 235 31.04 -2.75 3.00
C PRO A 235 29.97 -2.27 3.99
N HIS A 236 28.75 -2.04 3.49
CA HIS A 236 27.57 -1.69 4.29
C HIS A 236 26.29 -1.94 3.49
N LEU A 237 25.16 -2.00 4.20
CA LEU A 237 23.83 -1.86 3.61
C LEU A 237 23.42 -0.39 3.71
N HIS A 238 22.99 0.21 2.59
CA HIS A 238 22.19 1.42 2.61
C HIS A 238 20.71 1.04 2.51
N PHE A 239 19.93 1.36 3.54
CA PHE A 239 18.54 0.95 3.69
C PHE A 239 17.60 2.15 3.70
N GLU A 240 16.54 2.14 2.89
CA GLU A 240 15.48 3.15 2.93
C GLU A 240 14.12 2.52 3.25
N ILE A 241 13.28 3.28 3.96
CA ILE A 241 11.84 3.05 4.03
C ILE A 241 11.18 4.24 3.34
N ARG A 242 10.22 3.97 2.45
CA ARG A 242 9.43 4.98 1.76
C ARG A 242 7.96 4.76 2.09
N ILE A 243 7.27 5.85 2.42
CA ILE A 243 5.83 5.85 2.68
C ILE A 243 5.22 6.90 1.78
N ASP A 244 4.32 6.48 0.89
CA ASP A 244 3.71 7.29 -0.16
C ASP A 244 4.77 8.03 -1.02
N GLY A 245 5.88 7.35 -1.31
CA GLY A 245 7.01 7.90 -2.07
C GLY A 245 7.95 8.82 -1.26
N ILE A 246 7.62 9.13 0.00
CA ILE A 246 8.45 9.96 0.87
C ILE A 246 9.42 9.07 1.66
N ARG A 247 10.72 9.38 1.58
CA ARG A 247 11.76 8.70 2.36
C ARG A 247 11.66 9.14 3.82
N VAL A 248 11.51 8.17 4.72
CA VAL A 248 11.37 8.41 6.16
C VAL A 248 12.56 7.80 6.91
N ASN A 249 12.82 8.28 8.13
CA ASN A 249 13.91 7.75 8.95
C ASN A 249 13.64 6.29 9.35
N PRO A 250 14.41 5.30 8.85
CA PRO A 250 14.13 3.89 9.12
C PRO A 250 14.25 3.50 10.60
N SER A 251 15.08 4.20 11.38
CA SER A 251 15.30 3.86 12.80
C SER A 251 14.04 3.99 13.66
N ARG A 252 13.01 4.71 13.19
CA ARG A 252 11.72 4.84 13.88
C ARG A 252 10.77 3.65 13.68
N TYR A 253 11.09 2.75 12.76
CA TYR A 253 10.19 1.68 12.31
C TYR A 253 10.81 0.27 12.44
N LEU A 254 12.12 0.18 12.64
CA LEU A 254 12.82 -1.09 12.82
C LEU A 254 12.64 -1.62 14.25
N ARG A 255 12.30 -2.91 14.37
CA ARG A 255 12.14 -3.65 15.63
C ARG A 255 12.85 -4.99 15.60
#